data_AF-A0A9J6P733-F1
#
_entry.id   AF-A0A9J6P733-F1
#
_cell.length_a   1.000
_cell.length_b   1.000
_cell.length_c   1.000
_cell.angle_alpha   90.00
_cell.angle_beta   90.00
_cell.angle_gamma   90.00
#
_symmetry.space_group_name_H-M   'P 1'
#
loop_
_entity.id
_entity.type
_entity.pdbx_description
1 polymer ?
#
loop_
_entity_poly.entity_id
_entity_poly.type
_entity_poly.pdbx_seq_one_letter_code
_entity_poly.pdbx_strand_id
1 'polypeptide(L)'
;MKMNIEVKNVLNLIKSIEYWNGTVPKKNIMEIIDRKEEAAPHLISILKKVLEKPEKFRKDSDYVGHKIAIYLLAQFKCKEAFEYIIKFYSLEENLAFDLLGYNLTYDESRVLASTYNGELSLLTNIIENKDVYEVHRNACVDALKILALQAVVDRKKVMDYYKKLMRKSISKSQSEVECAVFNSLELYPEELMGEIERLYFEKKIDENILFKCSFKQTLEMKKEDVLECYSAQTSNSFIEDILNELIFWQEIAGEIY
;
A
#
# COMPACT_ATOMS: atom_id res chain seq x y z
N MET A 1 -24.38 -3.94 -41.08
CA MET A 1 -23.65 -5.02 -40.39
C MET A 1 -23.67 -4.68 -38.90
N LYS A 2 -24.62 -5.26 -38.14
CA LYS A 2 -24.70 -5.04 -36.68
C LYS A 2 -23.59 -5.88 -36.05
N MET A 3 -22.59 -5.24 -35.43
CA MET A 3 -21.66 -5.91 -34.55
C MET A 3 -22.49 -6.48 -33.38
N ASN A 4 -22.65 -7.80 -33.33
CA ASN A 4 -23.03 -8.49 -32.12
C ASN A 4 -21.88 -8.31 -31.13
N ILE A 5 -21.96 -7.28 -30.30
CA ILE A 5 -21.13 -7.21 -29.09
C ILE A 5 -21.71 -8.27 -28.17
N GLU A 6 -21.08 -9.44 -28.15
CA GLU A 6 -21.35 -10.43 -27.12
C GLU A 6 -21.04 -9.76 -25.77
N VAL A 7 -22.08 -9.39 -25.02
CA VAL A 7 -21.93 -8.83 -23.68
C VAL A 7 -21.30 -9.93 -22.84
N LYS A 8 -19.98 -9.85 -22.63
CA LYS A 8 -19.28 -10.81 -21.79
C LYS A 8 -19.83 -10.66 -20.37
N ASN A 9 -20.16 -11.76 -19.73
CA ASN A 9 -20.50 -11.76 -18.31
C ASN A 9 -19.29 -11.24 -17.50
N VAL A 10 -19.49 -10.37 -16.49
CA VAL A 10 -18.40 -9.83 -15.65
C VAL A 10 -17.54 -10.93 -15.03
N LEU A 11 -18.14 -12.07 -14.68
CA LEU A 11 -17.43 -13.23 -14.17
C LEU A 11 -16.47 -13.83 -15.21
N ASN A 12 -16.83 -13.81 -16.49
CA ASN A 12 -15.94 -14.28 -17.55
C ASN A 12 -14.79 -13.30 -17.79
N LEU A 13 -15.04 -11.99 -17.63
CA LEU A 13 -13.98 -10.98 -17.66
C LEU A 13 -13.00 -11.17 -16.49
N ILE A 14 -13.51 -11.33 -15.28
CA ILE A 14 -12.68 -11.56 -14.09
C ILE A 14 -11.88 -12.86 -14.23
N LYS A 15 -12.48 -13.96 -14.66
CA LYS A 15 -11.75 -15.22 -14.91
C LYS A 15 -10.61 -15.06 -15.92
N SER A 16 -10.78 -14.17 -16.91
CA SER A 16 -9.76 -13.95 -17.94
C SER A 16 -8.51 -13.20 -17.45
N ILE A 17 -8.56 -12.62 -16.25
CA ILE A 17 -7.44 -11.91 -15.61
C ILE A 17 -6.88 -12.68 -14.42
N GLU A 18 -7.34 -13.91 -14.14
CA GLU A 18 -6.87 -14.68 -12.98
C GLU A 18 -5.46 -15.26 -13.15
N TYR A 19 -5.03 -15.46 -14.40
CA TYR A 19 -3.75 -16.08 -14.74
C TYR A 19 -2.90 -15.16 -15.60
N TRP A 20 -1.62 -15.03 -15.24
CA TRP A 20 -0.67 -14.20 -15.97
C TRP A 20 -0.16 -14.95 -17.19
N ASN A 21 -0.19 -14.29 -18.36
CA ASN A 21 0.31 -14.85 -19.62
C ASN A 21 1.43 -14.00 -20.23
N GLY A 22 2.04 -13.11 -19.45
CA GLY A 22 3.07 -12.18 -19.92
C GLY A 22 2.54 -10.89 -20.57
N THR A 23 1.22 -10.73 -20.72
CA THR A 23 0.63 -9.55 -21.35
C THR A 23 -0.49 -8.95 -20.51
N VAL A 24 -0.52 -7.61 -20.43
CA VAL A 24 -1.62 -6.90 -19.75
C VAL A 24 -2.92 -7.03 -20.57
N PRO A 25 -4.00 -7.63 -20.03
CA PRO A 25 -5.26 -7.81 -20.74
C PRO A 25 -6.09 -6.50 -20.74
N LYS A 26 -5.54 -5.44 -21.36
CA LYS A 26 -6.06 -4.05 -21.28
C LYS A 26 -7.56 -3.95 -21.54
N LYS A 27 -8.05 -4.59 -22.61
CA LYS A 27 -9.48 -4.55 -22.98
C LYS A 27 -10.39 -5.12 -21.88
N ASN A 28 -10.01 -6.27 -21.30
CA ASN A 28 -10.84 -6.91 -20.29
C ASN A 28 -10.80 -6.12 -18.98
N ILE A 29 -9.64 -5.53 -18.63
CA ILE A 29 -9.51 -4.66 -17.45
C ILE A 29 -10.36 -3.41 -17.60
N MET A 30 -10.31 -2.72 -18.74
CA MET A 30 -11.18 -1.55 -18.98
C MET A 30 -12.65 -1.90 -18.87
N GLU A 31 -13.08 -3.04 -19.44
CA GLU A 31 -14.47 -3.48 -19.35
C GLU A 31 -14.90 -3.84 -17.91
N ILE A 32 -13.96 -4.32 -17.07
CA ILE A 32 -14.20 -4.53 -15.64
C ILE A 32 -14.32 -3.19 -14.90
N ILE A 33 -13.46 -2.21 -15.23
CA ILE A 33 -13.50 -0.86 -14.64
C ILE A 33 -14.82 -0.17 -14.97
N ASP A 34 -15.30 -0.27 -16.22
CA ASP A 34 -16.59 0.29 -16.67
C ASP A 34 -17.79 -0.35 -15.95
N ARG A 35 -17.60 -1.50 -15.31
CA ARG A 35 -18.63 -2.28 -14.58
C ARG A 35 -18.25 -2.48 -13.12
N LYS A 36 -17.54 -1.52 -12.52
CA LYS A 36 -16.97 -1.62 -11.17
C LYS A 36 -17.97 -2.04 -10.09
N GLU A 37 -19.21 -1.54 -10.12
CA GLU A 37 -20.25 -1.89 -9.14
C GLU A 37 -20.65 -3.37 -9.22
N GLU A 38 -20.71 -3.93 -10.44
CA GLU A 38 -21.00 -5.35 -10.68
C GLU A 38 -19.77 -6.22 -10.36
N ALA A 39 -18.57 -5.73 -10.66
CA ALA A 39 -17.32 -6.46 -10.48
C ALA A 39 -16.88 -6.56 -9.01
N ALA A 40 -17.05 -5.50 -8.22
CA ALA A 40 -16.47 -5.40 -6.87
C ALA A 40 -16.83 -6.58 -5.94
N PRO A 41 -18.10 -7.04 -5.84
CA PRO A 41 -18.42 -8.21 -5.01
C PRO A 41 -17.70 -9.49 -5.42
N HIS A 42 -17.48 -9.68 -6.73
CA HIS A 42 -16.77 -10.85 -7.26
C HIS A 42 -15.26 -10.76 -7.02
N LEU A 43 -14.67 -9.57 -7.13
CA LEU A 43 -13.27 -9.32 -6.79
C LEU A 43 -13.01 -9.55 -5.29
N ILE A 44 -13.90 -9.10 -4.41
CA ILE A 44 -13.82 -9.41 -2.97
C ILE A 44 -13.93 -10.92 -2.74
N SER A 45 -14.80 -11.61 -3.49
CA SER A 45 -14.92 -13.08 -3.38
C SER A 45 -13.62 -13.80 -3.74
N ILE A 46 -12.81 -13.25 -4.66
CA ILE A 46 -11.48 -13.79 -4.95
C ILE A 46 -10.56 -13.65 -3.73
N LEU A 47 -10.54 -12.49 -3.08
CA LEU A 47 -9.72 -12.27 -1.88
C LEU A 47 -10.07 -13.27 -0.77
N LYS A 48 -11.37 -13.47 -0.52
CA LYS A 48 -11.88 -14.47 0.44
C LYS A 48 -11.40 -15.88 0.10
N LYS A 49 -11.58 -16.31 -1.15
CA LYS A 49 -11.19 -17.64 -1.63
C LYS A 49 -9.70 -17.91 -1.43
N VAL A 50 -8.85 -16.91 -1.65
CA VAL A 50 -7.40 -17.05 -1.43
C VAL A 50 -7.09 -17.12 0.06
N LEU A 51 -7.67 -16.24 0.89
CA LEU A 51 -7.48 -16.26 2.35
C LEU A 51 -7.98 -17.55 3.02
N GLU A 52 -8.98 -18.24 2.46
CA GLU A 52 -9.43 -19.54 2.95
C GLU A 52 -8.42 -20.67 2.70
N LYS A 53 -7.61 -20.57 1.64
CA LYS A 53 -6.69 -21.63 1.19
C LYS A 53 -5.36 -21.04 0.69
N PRO A 54 -4.65 -20.22 1.49
CA PRO A 54 -3.53 -19.42 1.02
C PRO A 54 -2.39 -20.28 0.47
N GLU A 55 -2.08 -21.40 1.12
CA GLU A 55 -1.06 -22.37 0.68
C GLU A 55 -1.35 -23.00 -0.69
N LYS A 56 -2.62 -23.11 -1.10
CA LYS A 56 -2.97 -23.60 -2.44
C LYS A 56 -2.51 -22.60 -3.50
N PHE A 57 -2.78 -21.32 -3.28
CA PHE A 57 -2.49 -20.26 -4.24
C PHE A 57 -1.02 -19.87 -4.25
N ARG A 58 -0.33 -19.97 -3.10
CA ARG A 58 1.13 -19.83 -3.02
C ARG A 58 1.87 -20.74 -4.00
N LYS A 59 1.37 -21.97 -4.21
CA LYS A 59 1.98 -22.97 -5.10
C LYS A 59 1.64 -22.79 -6.58
N ASP A 60 0.67 -21.94 -6.90
CA ASP A 60 0.22 -21.67 -8.27
C ASP A 60 0.82 -20.34 -8.72
N SER A 61 2.09 -20.37 -9.17
CA SER A 61 2.86 -19.17 -9.51
C SER A 61 2.25 -18.34 -10.64
N ASP A 62 1.47 -18.97 -11.51
CA ASP A 62 0.83 -18.31 -12.65
C ASP A 62 -0.47 -17.61 -12.24
N TYR A 63 -1.02 -17.95 -11.06
CA TYR A 63 -2.21 -17.33 -10.52
C TYR A 63 -1.91 -15.95 -9.93
N VAL A 64 -2.52 -14.92 -10.52
CA VAL A 64 -2.37 -13.51 -10.10
C VAL A 64 -3.71 -12.84 -9.81
N GLY A 65 -4.81 -13.59 -9.87
CA GLY A 65 -6.16 -13.05 -9.81
C GLY A 65 -6.45 -12.21 -8.57
N HIS A 66 -5.98 -12.62 -7.39
CA HIS A 66 -6.15 -11.82 -6.18
C HIS A 66 -5.31 -10.56 -6.19
N LYS A 67 -4.11 -10.59 -6.78
CA LYS A 67 -3.26 -9.39 -6.86
C LYS A 67 -3.90 -8.34 -7.78
N ILE A 68 -4.39 -8.74 -8.96
CA ILE A 68 -5.11 -7.82 -9.86
C ILE A 68 -6.43 -7.35 -9.23
N ALA A 69 -7.14 -8.24 -8.50
CA ALA A 69 -8.34 -7.86 -7.77
C ALA A 69 -8.05 -6.79 -6.70
N ILE A 70 -6.93 -6.87 -5.97
CA ILE A 70 -6.51 -5.85 -4.99
C ILE A 70 -6.33 -4.48 -5.67
N TYR A 71 -5.63 -4.39 -6.81
CA TYR A 71 -5.47 -3.12 -7.52
C TYR A 71 -6.80 -2.58 -8.06
N LEU A 72 -7.65 -3.44 -8.62
CA LEU A 72 -8.97 -3.01 -9.11
C LEU A 72 -9.81 -2.46 -7.95
N LEU A 73 -9.86 -3.17 -6.82
CA LEU A 73 -10.58 -2.73 -5.62
C LEU A 73 -10.00 -1.42 -5.05
N ALA A 74 -8.67 -1.24 -5.12
CA ALA A 74 -8.00 0.01 -4.77
C ALA A 74 -8.39 1.15 -5.71
N GLN A 75 -8.36 0.95 -7.03
CA GLN A 75 -8.82 1.94 -7.99
C GLN A 75 -10.30 2.28 -7.82
N PHE A 76 -11.13 1.30 -7.44
CA PHE A 76 -12.56 1.50 -7.16
C PHE A 76 -12.82 2.19 -5.83
N LYS A 77 -11.79 2.41 -4.99
CA LYS A 77 -11.91 2.89 -3.60
C LYS A 77 -12.87 2.02 -2.76
N CYS A 78 -12.86 0.71 -3.00
CA CYS A 78 -13.79 -0.21 -2.35
C CYS A 78 -13.37 -0.46 -0.89
N LYS A 79 -14.07 0.20 0.04
CA LYS A 79 -13.77 0.15 1.48
C LYS A 79 -13.98 -1.23 2.09
N GLU A 80 -14.90 -2.00 1.53
CA GLU A 80 -15.18 -3.37 1.95
C GLU A 80 -13.99 -4.31 1.72
N ALA A 81 -13.07 -3.96 0.83
CA ALA A 81 -11.86 -4.75 0.57
C ALA A 81 -10.81 -4.61 1.68
N PHE A 82 -10.82 -3.50 2.43
CA PHE A 82 -9.76 -3.11 3.36
C PHE A 82 -9.41 -4.21 4.37
N GLU A 83 -10.41 -4.77 5.04
CA GLU A 83 -10.18 -5.79 6.06
C GLU A 83 -9.61 -7.09 5.47
N TYR A 84 -9.94 -7.42 4.22
CA TYR A 84 -9.37 -8.59 3.55
C TYR A 84 -7.92 -8.34 3.18
N ILE A 85 -7.58 -7.12 2.74
CA ILE A 85 -6.19 -6.71 2.46
C ILE A 85 -5.36 -6.76 3.75
N ILE A 86 -5.87 -6.24 4.86
CA ILE A 86 -5.21 -6.33 6.18
C ILE A 86 -4.98 -7.80 6.60
N LYS A 87 -5.94 -8.69 6.31
CA LYS A 87 -5.77 -10.13 6.59
C LYS A 87 -4.65 -10.77 5.78
N PHE A 88 -4.41 -10.34 4.53
CA PHE A 88 -3.26 -10.83 3.76
C PHE A 88 -1.94 -10.47 4.44
N TYR A 89 -1.79 -9.24 4.91
CA TYR A 89 -0.59 -8.80 5.62
C TYR A 89 -0.39 -9.46 6.99
N SER A 90 -1.46 -10.03 7.54
CA SER A 90 -1.42 -10.77 8.80
C SER A 90 -1.14 -12.27 8.64
N LEU A 91 -0.97 -12.77 7.41
CA LEU A 91 -0.55 -14.14 7.18
C LEU A 91 0.90 -14.34 7.66
N GLU A 92 1.28 -15.58 7.94
CA GLU A 92 2.67 -15.92 8.31
C GLU A 92 3.65 -15.35 7.27
N GLU A 93 4.79 -14.84 7.74
CA GLU A 93 5.72 -13.98 6.99
C GLU A 93 5.96 -14.40 5.54
N ASN A 94 6.45 -15.63 5.32
CA ASN A 94 6.75 -16.12 3.96
C ASN A 94 5.48 -16.28 3.10
N LEU A 95 4.33 -16.54 3.72
CA LEU A 95 3.08 -16.75 3.01
C LEU A 95 2.46 -15.44 2.52
N ALA A 96 2.49 -14.39 3.34
CA ALA A 96 2.04 -13.05 2.94
C ALA A 96 2.88 -12.56 1.75
N PHE A 97 4.21 -12.59 1.90
CA PHE A 97 5.14 -12.13 0.89
C PHE A 97 4.97 -12.88 -0.45
N ASP A 98 4.89 -14.21 -0.42
CA ASP A 98 4.74 -15.01 -1.64
C ASP A 98 3.40 -14.75 -2.35
N LEU A 99 2.32 -14.55 -1.59
CA LEU A 99 0.99 -14.28 -2.16
C LEU A 99 0.89 -12.89 -2.75
N LEU A 100 1.52 -11.88 -2.17
CA LEU A 100 1.43 -10.50 -2.62
C LEU A 100 2.44 -10.24 -3.73
N GLY A 101 3.63 -10.82 -3.60
CA GLY A 101 4.75 -10.71 -4.54
C GLY A 101 5.40 -9.33 -4.52
N TYR A 102 6.62 -9.26 -5.03
CA TYR A 102 7.44 -8.03 -5.09
C TYR A 102 6.69 -6.85 -5.68
N ASN A 103 5.95 -7.04 -6.77
CA ASN A 103 5.30 -5.91 -7.43
C ASN A 103 4.27 -5.21 -6.54
N LEU A 104 3.48 -5.96 -5.78
CA LEU A 104 2.51 -5.36 -4.86
C LEU A 104 3.23 -4.66 -3.70
N THR A 105 4.37 -5.18 -3.22
CA THR A 105 5.13 -4.59 -2.10
C THR A 105 5.57 -3.14 -2.34
N TYR A 106 5.70 -2.72 -3.60
CA TYR A 106 5.99 -1.33 -3.96
C TYR A 106 4.77 -0.39 -3.84
N ASP A 107 3.56 -0.93 -3.94
CA ASP A 107 2.30 -0.17 -3.95
C ASP A 107 1.42 -0.42 -2.72
N GLU A 108 1.83 -1.26 -1.76
CA GLU A 108 1.01 -1.67 -0.61
C GLU A 108 0.45 -0.46 0.16
N SER A 109 1.27 0.56 0.37
CA SER A 109 0.85 1.80 1.06
C SER A 109 -0.24 2.55 0.29
N ARG A 110 -0.11 2.66 -1.03
CA ARG A 110 -1.10 3.28 -1.92
C ARG A 110 -2.38 2.46 -1.99
N VAL A 111 -2.29 1.12 -2.04
CA VAL A 111 -3.42 0.18 -1.99
C VAL A 111 -4.19 0.32 -0.68
N LEU A 112 -3.50 0.31 0.46
CA LEU A 112 -4.08 0.50 1.78
C LEU A 112 -4.78 1.85 1.88
N ALA A 113 -4.13 2.92 1.45
CA ALA A 113 -4.70 4.26 1.50
C ALA A 113 -5.95 4.37 0.59
N SER A 114 -5.91 3.74 -0.59
CA SER A 114 -7.02 3.76 -1.56
C SER A 114 -8.26 3.02 -1.07
N THR A 115 -8.07 1.94 -0.33
CA THR A 115 -9.17 1.10 0.19
C THR A 115 -9.56 1.46 1.63
N TYR A 116 -8.91 2.45 2.25
CA TYR A 116 -9.10 2.79 3.65
C TYR A 116 -10.58 2.98 4.04
N ASN A 117 -11.03 2.18 5.02
CA ASN A 117 -12.43 2.15 5.43
C ASN A 117 -12.79 3.13 6.57
N GLY A 118 -11.80 3.83 7.15
CA GLY A 118 -11.99 4.71 8.30
C GLY A 118 -11.47 4.16 9.62
N GLU A 119 -11.10 2.87 9.68
CA GLU A 119 -10.64 2.21 10.90
C GLU A 119 -9.11 2.24 11.02
N LEU A 120 -8.60 3.37 11.52
CA LEU A 120 -7.16 3.58 11.72
C LEU A 120 -6.51 2.49 12.59
N SER A 121 -7.27 1.93 13.53
CA SER A 121 -6.82 0.89 14.45
C SER A 121 -6.29 -0.34 13.72
N LEU A 122 -6.87 -0.69 12.56
CA LEU A 122 -6.43 -1.84 11.75
C LEU A 122 -5.01 -1.64 11.22
N LEU A 123 -4.65 -0.43 10.78
CA LEU A 123 -3.28 -0.11 10.37
C LEU A 123 -2.33 -0.14 11.56
N THR A 124 -2.70 0.53 12.66
CA THR A 124 -1.82 0.63 13.83
C THR A 124 -1.58 -0.71 14.51
N ASN A 125 -2.53 -1.64 14.43
CA ASN A 125 -2.36 -2.99 14.96
C ASN A 125 -1.34 -3.78 14.14
N ILE A 126 -1.30 -3.61 12.81
CA ILE A 126 -0.26 -4.22 11.97
C ILE A 126 1.12 -3.63 12.29
N ILE A 127 1.21 -2.30 12.37
CA ILE A 127 2.47 -1.59 12.68
C ILE A 127 3.05 -2.06 14.03
N GLU A 128 2.20 -2.24 15.05
CA GLU A 128 2.64 -2.64 16.39
C GLU A 128 2.81 -4.18 16.55
N ASN A 129 2.43 -5.00 15.56
CA ASN A 129 2.54 -6.46 15.63
C ASN A 129 3.89 -6.95 15.07
N LYS A 130 4.79 -7.39 15.96
CA LYS A 130 6.13 -7.88 15.61
C LYS A 130 6.15 -9.18 14.83
N ASP A 131 5.05 -9.93 14.82
CA ASP A 131 4.94 -11.19 14.08
C ASP A 131 4.58 -10.94 12.59
N VAL A 132 4.18 -9.71 12.24
CA VAL A 132 3.97 -9.31 10.84
C VAL A 132 5.30 -8.91 10.22
N TYR A 133 5.54 -9.35 8.98
CA TYR A 133 6.76 -9.01 8.25
C TYR A 133 6.99 -7.50 8.15
N GLU A 134 8.24 -7.07 8.28
CA GLU A 134 8.56 -5.65 8.42
C GLU A 134 8.13 -4.79 7.23
N VAL A 135 8.16 -5.34 6.01
CA VAL A 135 7.72 -4.61 4.80
C VAL A 135 6.26 -4.18 4.90
N HIS A 136 5.39 -5.06 5.43
CA HIS A 136 3.96 -4.77 5.59
C HIS A 136 3.70 -3.79 6.74
N ARG A 137 4.52 -3.84 7.80
CA ARG A 137 4.45 -2.84 8.88
C ARG A 137 4.83 -1.45 8.36
N ASN A 138 5.91 -1.36 7.59
CA ASN A 138 6.34 -0.11 6.95
C ASN A 138 5.30 0.41 5.96
N ALA A 139 4.71 -0.47 5.14
CA ALA A 139 3.63 -0.09 4.23
C ALA A 139 2.42 0.51 4.96
N CYS A 140 2.10 0.02 6.16
CA CYS A 140 1.05 0.61 7.00
C CYS A 140 1.46 1.99 7.55
N VAL A 141 2.73 2.20 7.93
CA VAL A 141 3.25 3.53 8.31
C VAL A 141 3.14 4.48 7.11
N ASP A 142 3.58 4.06 5.92
CA ASP A 142 3.47 4.84 4.69
C ASP A 142 2.00 5.16 4.32
N ALA A 143 1.09 4.21 4.51
CA ALA A 143 -0.34 4.44 4.27
C ALA A 143 -0.90 5.56 5.15
N LEU A 144 -0.47 5.66 6.43
CA LEU A 144 -0.86 6.76 7.31
C LEU A 144 -0.39 8.12 6.77
N LYS A 145 0.83 8.19 6.24
CA LYS A 145 1.34 9.39 5.57
C LYS A 145 0.47 9.77 4.37
N ILE A 146 0.19 8.82 3.47
CA ILE A 146 -0.64 9.06 2.27
C ILE A 146 -2.01 9.59 2.68
N LEU A 147 -2.65 8.96 3.67
CA LEU A 147 -3.96 9.37 4.17
C LEU A 147 -3.95 10.81 4.74
N ALA A 148 -2.85 11.23 5.37
CA ALA A 148 -2.69 12.60 5.86
C ALA A 148 -2.45 13.60 4.72
N LEU A 149 -1.56 13.28 3.77
CA LEU A 149 -1.26 14.14 2.61
C LEU A 149 -2.48 14.34 1.72
N GLN A 150 -3.30 13.29 1.53
CA GLN A 150 -4.55 13.33 0.78
C GLN A 150 -5.75 13.85 1.60
N ALA A 151 -5.50 14.40 2.79
CA ALA A 151 -6.51 14.97 3.70
C ALA A 151 -7.67 14.04 4.08
N VAL A 152 -7.48 12.71 4.01
CA VAL A 152 -8.45 11.70 4.44
C VAL A 152 -8.43 11.52 5.96
N VAL A 153 -7.24 11.61 6.55
CA VAL A 153 -7.03 11.61 8.00
C VAL A 153 -6.35 12.91 8.40
N ASP A 154 -6.75 13.48 9.54
CA ASP A 154 -6.10 14.66 10.08
C ASP A 154 -4.60 14.38 10.31
N ARG A 155 -3.73 15.15 9.65
CA ARG A 155 -2.28 15.10 9.80
C ARG A 155 -1.87 15.07 11.27
N LYS A 156 -2.51 15.86 12.14
CA LYS A 156 -2.18 15.88 13.57
C LYS A 156 -2.33 14.51 14.20
N LYS A 157 -3.38 13.74 13.86
CA LYS A 157 -3.58 12.38 14.38
C LYS A 157 -2.45 11.43 13.97
N VAL A 158 -1.97 11.56 12.73
CA VAL A 158 -0.84 10.75 12.22
C VAL A 158 0.45 11.14 12.94
N MET A 159 0.73 12.43 13.08
CA MET A 159 1.92 12.92 13.79
C MET A 159 1.91 12.52 15.28
N ASP A 160 0.75 12.59 15.94
CA ASP A 160 0.59 12.12 17.33
C ASP A 160 0.87 10.61 17.45
N TYR A 161 0.44 9.81 16.47
CA TYR A 161 0.74 8.38 16.43
C TYR A 161 2.24 8.11 16.20
N TYR A 162 2.87 8.79 15.24
CA TYR A 162 4.32 8.70 15.02
C TYR A 162 5.11 9.07 16.29
N LYS A 163 4.70 10.12 16.99
CA LYS A 163 5.28 10.50 18.29
C LYS A 163 5.20 9.36 19.30
N LYS A 164 4.03 8.71 19.41
CA LYS A 164 3.81 7.56 20.30
C LYS A 164 4.71 6.38 19.90
N LEU A 165 4.83 6.09 18.61
CA LEU A 165 5.68 5.02 18.08
C LEU A 165 7.16 5.26 18.40
N MET A 166 7.66 6.47 18.14
CA MET A 166 9.03 6.89 18.47
C MET A 166 9.34 6.82 19.96
N ARG A 167 8.39 7.17 20.83
CA ARG A 167 8.52 7.06 22.30
C ARG A 167 8.59 5.63 22.79
N LYS A 168 7.81 4.74 22.19
CA LYS A 168 7.82 3.31 22.49
C LYS A 168 9.08 2.61 22.01
N SER A 169 9.93 3.26 21.20
CA SER A 169 11.14 2.65 20.69
C SER A 169 12.13 2.34 21.82
N ILE A 170 12.37 1.04 22.01
CA ILE A 170 13.23 0.50 23.08
C ILE A 170 14.52 -0.12 22.54
N SER A 171 14.56 -0.50 21.27
CA SER A 171 15.70 -1.16 20.63
C SER A 171 16.22 -0.34 19.46
N LYS A 172 17.45 -0.64 19.05
CA LYS A 172 18.07 -0.03 17.87
C LYS A 172 17.39 -0.52 16.58
N SER A 173 17.24 0.39 15.62
CA SER A 173 16.85 0.13 14.23
C SER A 173 15.57 -0.66 14.07
N GLN A 174 14.52 -0.19 14.73
CA GLN A 174 13.16 -0.65 14.46
C GLN A 174 12.68 -0.02 13.14
N SER A 175 12.49 -0.84 12.11
CA SER A 175 12.18 -0.36 10.76
C SER A 175 10.92 0.49 10.69
N GLU A 176 9.88 0.15 11.47
CA GLU A 176 8.66 0.97 11.54
C GLU A 176 8.89 2.36 12.16
N VAL A 177 9.83 2.47 13.12
CA VAL A 177 10.19 3.75 13.75
C VAL A 177 11.02 4.60 12.78
N GLU A 178 11.97 3.98 12.10
CA GLU A 178 12.78 4.64 11.06
C GLU A 178 11.90 5.15 9.92
N CYS A 179 10.96 4.32 9.44
CA CYS A 179 9.95 4.71 8.45
C CYS A 179 9.10 5.91 8.93
N ALA A 180 8.67 5.92 10.20
CA ALA A 180 7.93 7.06 10.75
C ALA A 180 8.78 8.35 10.80
N VAL A 181 10.08 8.25 11.10
CA VAL A 181 11.02 9.39 11.05
C VAL A 181 11.12 9.93 9.63
N PHE A 182 11.31 9.06 8.63
CA PHE A 182 11.34 9.45 7.22
C PHE A 182 10.04 10.14 6.79
N ASN A 183 8.89 9.53 7.06
CA ASN A 183 7.59 10.06 6.68
C ASN A 183 7.24 11.38 7.36
N SER A 184 7.84 11.66 8.52
CA SER A 184 7.65 12.94 9.22
C SER A 184 8.18 14.13 8.42
N LEU A 185 9.18 13.94 7.54
CA LEU A 185 9.69 14.98 6.65
C LEU A 185 8.63 15.44 5.66
N GLU A 186 8.00 14.47 5.00
CA GLU A 186 6.98 14.71 4.00
C GLU A 186 5.73 15.34 4.62
N LEU A 187 5.49 15.05 5.90
CA LEU A 187 4.43 15.65 6.69
C LEU A 187 4.85 16.94 7.42
N TYR A 188 6.03 17.50 7.16
CA TYR A 188 6.62 18.61 7.91
C TYR A 188 6.85 18.28 9.41
N PRO A 189 8.09 18.10 9.88
CA PRO A 189 8.39 17.35 11.11
C PRO A 189 8.39 18.14 12.43
N GLU A 190 8.03 19.43 12.40
CA GLU A 190 8.22 20.39 13.50
C GLU A 190 7.87 19.84 14.90
N GLU A 191 6.68 19.27 15.08
CA GLU A 191 6.22 18.76 16.39
C GLU A 191 6.91 17.47 16.88
N LEU A 192 7.69 16.82 16.02
CA LEU A 192 8.40 15.56 16.27
C LEU A 192 9.90 15.73 16.43
N MET A 193 10.46 16.92 16.15
CA MET A 193 11.91 17.15 16.18
C MET A 193 12.57 16.72 17.49
N GLY A 194 11.94 17.00 18.64
CA GLY A 194 12.49 16.57 19.93
C GLY A 194 12.57 15.04 20.11
N GLU A 195 11.64 14.27 19.53
CA GLU A 195 11.72 12.81 19.57
C GLU A 195 12.73 12.27 18.55
N ILE A 196 12.83 12.90 17.38
CA ILE A 196 13.80 12.53 16.33
C ILE A 196 15.23 12.74 16.83
N GLU A 197 15.51 13.90 17.44
CA GLU A 197 16.80 14.22 18.06
C GLU A 197 17.15 13.25 19.17
N ARG A 198 16.18 12.89 20.03
CA ARG A 198 16.36 11.89 21.08
C ARG A 198 16.74 10.52 20.51
N LEU A 199 16.01 10.04 19.49
CA LEU A 199 16.29 8.76 18.85
C LEU A 199 17.69 8.72 18.23
N TYR A 200 18.12 9.84 17.63
CA TYR A 200 19.46 9.98 17.09
C TYR A 200 20.55 9.93 18.17
N PHE A 201 20.41 10.74 19.23
CA PHE A 201 21.38 10.78 20.33
C PHE A 201 21.48 9.43 21.06
N GLU A 202 20.36 8.74 21.23
CA GLU A 202 20.28 7.39 21.81
C GLU A 202 20.75 6.29 20.83
N LYS A 203 21.16 6.62 19.61
CA LYS A 203 21.58 5.68 18.54
C LYS A 203 20.54 4.61 18.23
N LYS A 204 19.26 4.98 18.31
CA LYS A 204 18.11 4.10 18.04
C LYS A 204 17.68 4.08 16.57
N ILE A 205 18.14 5.05 15.78
CA ILE A 205 17.95 5.11 14.33
C ILE A 205 19.32 5.13 13.64
N ASP A 206 19.42 4.62 12.41
CA ASP A 206 20.65 4.71 11.61
C ASP A 206 21.05 6.18 11.38
N GLU A 207 22.31 6.52 11.62
CA GLU A 207 22.87 7.87 11.45
C GLU A 207 22.74 8.36 9.99
N ASN A 208 22.71 7.44 9.02
CA ASN A 208 22.49 7.74 7.61
C ASN A 208 21.09 8.30 7.33
N ILE A 209 20.10 8.05 8.20
CA ILE A 209 18.74 8.56 8.07
C ILE A 209 18.75 10.09 8.15
N LEU A 210 19.45 10.66 9.14
CA LEU A 210 19.56 12.12 9.26
C LEU A 210 20.44 12.75 8.18
N PHE A 211 21.41 12.01 7.64
CA PHE A 211 22.26 12.53 6.56
C PHE A 211 21.54 12.59 5.21
N LYS A 212 20.66 11.62 4.93
CA LYS A 212 19.84 11.58 3.72
C LYS A 212 18.66 12.56 3.77
N CYS A 213 18.25 12.97 4.96
CA CYS A 213 17.06 13.77 5.20
C CYS A 213 17.43 15.15 5.75
N SER A 214 17.29 16.20 4.94
CA SER A 214 17.56 17.54 5.43
C SER A 214 16.37 18.12 6.18
N PHE A 215 16.09 17.58 7.38
CA PHE A 215 15.09 18.09 8.32
C PHE A 215 15.20 19.62 8.49
N LYS A 216 16.43 20.12 8.55
CA LYS A 216 16.71 21.55 8.63
C LYS A 216 16.19 22.32 7.41
N GLN A 217 16.47 21.86 6.19
CA GLN A 217 15.97 22.51 4.98
C GLN A 217 14.44 22.47 4.91
N THR A 218 13.83 21.35 5.28
CA THR A 218 12.36 21.24 5.34
C THR A 218 11.76 22.24 6.32
N LEU A 219 12.37 22.44 7.49
CA LEU A 219 11.89 23.40 8.50
C LEU A 219 12.12 24.87 8.10
N GLU A 220 13.06 25.14 7.20
CA GLU A 220 13.28 26.49 6.62
C GLU A 220 12.22 26.84 5.55
N MET A 221 11.50 25.85 5.03
CA MET A 221 10.39 26.04 4.09
C MET A 221 9.08 26.34 4.82
N LYS A 222 8.10 26.89 4.09
CA LYS A 222 6.73 26.98 4.61
C LYS A 222 6.11 25.59 4.65
N LYS A 223 5.38 25.31 5.73
CA LYS A 223 4.70 24.04 5.94
C LYS A 223 3.75 23.69 4.80
N GLU A 224 2.99 24.67 4.33
CA GLU A 224 2.02 24.51 3.25
C GLU A 224 2.71 24.09 1.95
N ASP A 225 3.82 24.72 1.59
CA ASP A 225 4.60 24.42 0.37
C ASP A 225 5.16 22.98 0.41
N VAL A 226 5.63 22.53 1.59
CA VAL A 226 6.12 21.15 1.78
C VAL A 226 4.98 20.15 1.58
N LEU A 227 3.85 20.36 2.25
CA LEU A 227 2.70 19.46 2.17
C LEU A 227 2.12 19.41 0.74
N GLU A 228 2.00 20.55 0.07
CA GLU A 228 1.56 20.61 -1.32
C GLU A 228 2.49 19.81 -2.24
N CYS A 229 3.80 20.04 -2.14
CA CYS A 229 4.81 19.35 -2.94
C CYS A 229 4.74 17.82 -2.79
N TYR A 230 4.65 17.32 -1.56
CA TYR A 230 4.60 15.87 -1.31
C TYR A 230 3.23 15.25 -1.63
N SER A 231 2.13 15.98 -1.43
CA SER A 231 0.78 15.50 -1.79
C SER A 231 0.59 15.31 -3.30
N ALA A 232 1.36 16.03 -4.12
CA ALA A 232 1.32 15.96 -5.58
C ALA A 232 2.15 14.79 -6.18
N GLN A 233 2.95 14.09 -5.36
CA GLN A 233 3.78 12.98 -5.84
C GLN A 233 2.96 11.70 -6.03
N THR A 234 3.21 10.96 -7.10
CA THR A 234 2.51 9.70 -7.40
C THR A 234 2.70 8.64 -6.31
N SER A 235 3.87 8.59 -5.68
CA SER A 235 4.13 7.70 -4.54
C SER A 235 3.26 8.01 -3.32
N ASN A 236 2.73 9.23 -3.24
CA ASN A 236 1.88 9.71 -2.17
C ASN A 236 0.41 9.89 -2.58
N SER A 237 0.03 9.38 -3.75
CA SER A 237 -1.34 9.40 -4.25
C SER A 237 -1.98 8.02 -4.16
N PHE A 238 -3.28 7.96 -4.41
CA PHE A 238 -3.98 6.70 -4.46
C PHE A 238 -3.71 5.92 -5.76
N ILE A 239 -4.14 4.66 -5.81
CA ILE A 239 -4.22 3.90 -7.06
C ILE A 239 -5.35 4.49 -7.91
N GLU A 240 -5.00 4.99 -9.09
CA GLU A 240 -5.95 5.58 -10.06
C GLU A 240 -5.90 4.90 -11.44
N ASP A 241 -4.77 4.28 -11.81
CA ASP A 241 -4.58 3.66 -13.13
C ASP A 241 -3.84 2.31 -13.02
N ILE A 242 -4.62 1.25 -12.79
CA ILE A 242 -4.12 -0.13 -12.75
C ILE A 242 -3.38 -0.53 -14.04
N LEU A 243 -3.73 0.03 -15.21
CA LEU A 243 -3.06 -0.38 -16.45
C LEU A 243 -1.60 0.04 -16.44
N ASN A 244 -1.28 1.22 -15.89
CA ASN A 244 0.11 1.64 -15.71
C ASN A 244 0.83 0.75 -14.69
N GLU A 245 0.18 0.41 -13.58
CA GLU A 245 0.79 -0.48 -12.58
C GLU A 245 1.11 -1.86 -13.18
N LEU A 246 0.21 -2.43 -13.99
CA LEU A 246 0.43 -3.71 -14.65
C LEU A 246 1.44 -3.66 -15.80
N ILE A 247 1.64 -2.50 -16.43
CA ILE A 247 2.73 -2.32 -17.41
C ILE A 247 4.07 -2.39 -16.68
N PHE A 248 4.20 -1.74 -15.53
CA PHE A 248 5.41 -1.82 -14.70
C PHE A 248 5.70 -3.27 -14.27
N TRP A 249 4.67 -4.06 -13.96
CA TRP A 249 4.84 -5.49 -13.68
C TRP A 249 5.43 -6.26 -14.86
N GLN A 250 4.97 -5.95 -16.08
CA GLN A 250 5.46 -6.57 -17.29
C GLN A 250 6.92 -6.20 -17.57
N GLU A 251 7.33 -4.96 -17.26
CA GLU A 251 8.71 -4.49 -17.40
C GLU A 251 9.65 -5.20 -16.42
N ILE A 252 9.30 -5.27 -15.13
CA ILE A 252 10.10 -5.98 -14.12
C ILE A 252 10.19 -7.48 -14.45
N ALA A 253 9.09 -8.11 -14.87
CA ALA A 253 9.11 -9.53 -15.23
C ALA A 253 10.04 -9.81 -16.42
N GLY A 254 10.23 -8.84 -17.32
CA GLY A 254 11.18 -8.93 -18.43
C GLY A 254 12.65 -8.73 -18.02
N GLU A 255 12.92 -8.19 -16.83
CA GLU A 255 14.28 -7.99 -16.29
C GLU A 255 14.76 -9.15 -15.40
N ILE A 256 13.85 -10.04 -14.99
CA ILE A 256 14.15 -11.20 -14.13
C ILE A 256 14.49 -12.48 -14.93
N TYR A 257 14.44 -12.42 -16.28
CA TYR A 257 14.82 -13.52 -17.20
C TYR A 257 15.85 -13.06 -18.24
#